data_AF-A0AA88IMM7-F1
#
_entry.id   AF-A0AA88IMM7-F1
#
_cell.length_a   1.000
_cell.length_b   1.000
_cell.length_c   1.000
_cell.angle_alpha   90.00
_cell.angle_beta   90.00
_cell.angle_gamma   90.00
#
_symmetry.space_group_name_H-M   'P 1'
#
loop_
_entity.id
_entity.type
_entity.pdbx_description
1 polymer ?
#
loop_
_entity_poly.entity_id
_entity_poly.type
_entity_poly.pdbx_seq_one_letter_code
_entity_poly.pdbx_strand_id
1 'polypeptide(L)'
;MAETDAERMKKYREKIMKVGDKYEIDPALIAGIISRESRAGNTIKENNGWGDYDPNRDAFNAYGLMQVDVNPNGGGHTPQGGWDSEEHLCQATEILVHFINKIHEKFPNWSAEQQLKGGIAAYNMGDGKHYKKPLDIDFSVCSGSTYSFYFEISIPSGRPESGTRKMGYGDIMKVETSGASVRTAQQDKLTQSGVPASHTMAKTDAGRMEKYREKITKVGHKYGIDPALIAAIISRESRAGNVLHDGWGDYDQKRGAYNAWGLMQVDVNPNGGGHTARGGWDSEEHLCQATEILVHFINTIRGKFPTWSAEQQLKGAIAAYNMGDRNVRTYDNVDGGSAGGDYSNDVVARAQWYKKYGGF
;
A
#
# COMPACT_ATOMS: atom_id res chain seq x y z
N MET A 1 -9.70 22.11 -19.52
CA MET A 1 -9.20 20.91 -20.24
C MET A 1 -9.04 19.71 -19.33
N ALA A 2 -8.38 19.84 -18.16
CA ALA A 2 -8.29 18.72 -17.21
C ALA A 2 -9.64 18.33 -16.58
N GLU A 3 -10.53 19.29 -16.31
CA GLU A 3 -11.88 19.02 -15.75
C GLU A 3 -12.76 18.17 -16.69
N THR A 4 -12.68 18.41 -18.00
CA THR A 4 -13.43 17.63 -19.00
C THR A 4 -12.92 16.19 -19.12
N ASP A 5 -11.61 16.00 -18.93
CA ASP A 5 -10.99 14.67 -18.96
C ASP A 5 -11.33 13.90 -17.67
N ALA A 6 -11.39 14.57 -16.52
CA ALA A 6 -11.72 13.95 -15.24
C ALA A 6 -13.15 13.40 -15.17
N GLU A 7 -14.14 14.11 -15.74
CA GLU A 7 -15.51 13.61 -15.80
C GLU A 7 -15.60 12.33 -16.65
N ARG A 8 -14.91 12.32 -17.80
CA ARG A 8 -14.82 11.15 -18.69
C ARG A 8 -14.10 9.98 -18.03
N MET A 9 -13.06 10.27 -17.24
CA MET A 9 -12.28 9.27 -16.52
C MET A 9 -13.13 8.47 -15.52
N LYS A 10 -14.22 9.04 -14.99
CA LYS A 10 -15.13 8.33 -14.08
C LYS A 10 -15.67 7.03 -14.67
N LYS A 11 -15.90 6.98 -15.99
CA LYS A 11 -16.35 5.76 -16.71
C LYS A 11 -15.37 4.60 -16.56
N TYR A 12 -14.07 4.90 -16.41
CA TYR A 12 -13.00 3.91 -16.39
C TYR A 12 -12.48 3.63 -14.99
N ARG A 13 -12.96 4.35 -13.96
CA ARG A 13 -12.45 4.27 -12.59
C ARG A 13 -12.34 2.84 -12.08
N GLU A 14 -13.39 2.04 -12.18
CA GLU A 14 -13.39 0.67 -11.65
C GLU A 14 -12.33 -0.20 -12.34
N LYS A 15 -12.22 -0.12 -13.67
CA LYS A 15 -11.22 -0.86 -14.45
C LYS A 15 -9.80 -0.40 -14.10
N ILE A 16 -9.58 0.92 -13.99
CA ILE A 16 -8.28 1.50 -13.63
C ILE A 16 -7.85 1.06 -12.24
N MET A 17 -8.76 1.01 -11.26
CA MET A 17 -8.47 0.49 -9.92
C MET A 17 -8.11 -0.99 -9.97
N LYS A 18 -8.92 -1.83 -10.63
CA LYS A 18 -8.66 -3.27 -10.79
C LYS A 18 -7.30 -3.57 -11.44
N VAL A 19 -6.97 -2.83 -12.50
CA VAL A 19 -5.70 -3.00 -13.22
C VAL A 19 -4.53 -2.47 -12.40
N GLY A 20 -4.68 -1.33 -11.73
CA GLY A 20 -3.66 -0.80 -10.82
C GLY A 20 -3.32 -1.78 -9.70
N ASP A 21 -4.35 -2.38 -9.08
CA ASP A 21 -4.17 -3.41 -8.06
C ASP A 21 -3.48 -4.67 -8.63
N LYS A 22 -3.90 -5.14 -9.82
CA LYS A 22 -3.35 -6.34 -10.47
C LYS A 22 -1.85 -6.23 -10.79
N TYR A 23 -1.39 -5.06 -11.24
CA TYR A 23 0.00 -4.84 -11.66
C TYR A 23 0.82 -4.05 -10.61
N GLU A 24 0.23 -3.77 -9.45
CA GLU A 24 0.80 -2.93 -8.40
C GLU A 24 1.29 -1.55 -8.87
N ILE A 25 0.54 -0.95 -9.81
CA ILE A 25 0.78 0.40 -10.33
C ILE A 25 -0.28 1.33 -9.74
N ASP A 26 0.14 2.51 -9.27
CA ASP A 26 -0.78 3.52 -8.76
C ASP A 26 -1.87 3.84 -9.82
N PRO A 27 -3.17 3.64 -9.50
CA PRO A 27 -4.27 3.98 -10.39
C PRO A 27 -4.21 5.42 -10.93
N ALA A 28 -3.64 6.36 -10.17
CA ALA A 28 -3.44 7.75 -10.59
C ALA A 28 -2.41 7.87 -11.73
N LEU A 29 -1.39 7.01 -11.77
CA LEU A 29 -0.43 6.97 -12.87
C LEU A 29 -1.10 6.46 -14.15
N ILE A 30 -1.87 5.38 -14.07
CA ILE A 30 -2.64 4.84 -15.21
C ILE A 30 -3.61 5.91 -15.73
N ALA A 31 -4.37 6.56 -14.83
CA ALA A 31 -5.26 7.66 -15.21
C ALA A 31 -4.50 8.86 -15.83
N GLY A 32 -3.31 9.17 -15.33
CA GLY A 32 -2.44 10.21 -15.89
C GLY A 32 -2.00 9.92 -17.32
N ILE A 33 -1.60 8.67 -17.60
CA ILE A 33 -1.23 8.21 -18.95
C ILE A 33 -2.45 8.27 -19.88
N ILE A 34 -3.59 7.72 -19.46
CA ILE A 34 -4.84 7.77 -20.25
C ILE A 34 -5.24 9.21 -20.57
N SER A 35 -5.14 10.11 -19.59
CA SER A 35 -5.41 11.55 -19.79
C SER A 35 -4.45 12.15 -20.82
N ARG A 36 -3.16 11.84 -20.72
CA ARG A 36 -2.12 12.37 -21.61
C ARG A 36 -2.28 11.88 -23.05
N GLU A 37 -2.53 10.60 -23.23
CA GLU A 37 -2.41 9.91 -24.52
C GLU A 37 -3.72 9.92 -25.29
N SER A 38 -4.85 9.71 -24.62
CA SER A 38 -6.15 9.62 -25.29
C SER A 38 -7.12 10.74 -24.89
N ARG A 39 -6.78 11.60 -23.92
CA ARG A 39 -7.72 12.56 -23.30
C ARG A 39 -8.96 11.86 -22.74
N ALA A 40 -8.72 10.78 -21.98
CA ALA A 40 -9.78 9.88 -21.51
C ALA A 40 -10.65 9.34 -22.67
N GLY A 41 -10.00 8.98 -23.78
CA GLY A 41 -10.64 8.48 -25.01
C GLY A 41 -11.13 9.54 -26.00
N ASN A 42 -11.11 10.83 -25.66
CA ASN A 42 -11.65 11.88 -26.55
C ASN A 42 -10.87 12.11 -27.86
N THR A 43 -9.60 11.70 -27.92
CA THR A 43 -8.78 11.81 -29.13
C THR A 43 -8.79 10.55 -30.00
N ILE A 44 -9.42 9.47 -29.52
CA ILE A 44 -9.63 8.24 -30.29
C ILE A 44 -10.76 8.51 -31.27
N LYS A 45 -10.41 8.68 -32.55
CA LYS A 45 -11.36 9.05 -33.60
C LYS A 45 -12.41 7.96 -33.77
N GLU A 46 -13.65 8.36 -34.02
CA GLU A 46 -14.77 7.46 -34.35
C GLU A 46 -15.09 6.38 -33.30
N ASN A 47 -14.52 6.47 -32.08
CA ASN A 47 -14.63 5.46 -31.02
C ASN A 47 -14.27 4.03 -31.46
N ASN A 48 -13.45 3.89 -32.52
CA ASN A 48 -13.07 2.59 -33.07
C ASN A 48 -11.80 2.01 -32.41
N GLY A 49 -11.20 2.77 -31.49
CA GLY A 49 -10.00 2.38 -30.74
C GLY A 49 -8.69 2.82 -31.35
N TRP A 50 -8.68 3.25 -32.62
CA TRP A 50 -7.45 3.59 -33.32
C TRP A 50 -7.05 5.05 -33.13
N GLY A 51 -5.76 5.24 -32.88
CA GLY A 51 -5.17 6.52 -32.55
C GLY A 51 -4.44 7.18 -33.72
N ASP A 52 -3.16 7.45 -33.52
CA ASP A 52 -2.27 8.08 -34.50
C ASP A 52 -2.26 7.34 -35.84
N TYR A 53 -2.51 8.05 -36.95
CA TYR A 53 -2.57 7.49 -38.30
C TYR A 53 -1.35 7.94 -39.10
N ASP A 54 -0.62 6.98 -39.65
CA ASP A 54 0.54 7.22 -40.52
C ASP A 54 0.12 7.19 -42.00
N PRO A 55 0.07 8.34 -42.68
CA PRO A 55 -0.30 8.40 -44.09
C PRO A 55 0.73 7.74 -45.02
N ASN A 56 1.98 7.56 -44.57
CA ASN A 56 3.02 6.90 -45.39
C ASN A 56 2.87 5.37 -45.39
N ARG A 57 2.21 4.82 -44.37
CA ARG A 57 1.93 3.38 -44.24
C ARG A 57 0.48 3.01 -44.52
N ASP A 58 -0.40 4.01 -44.62
CA ASP A 58 -1.85 3.83 -44.64
C ASP A 58 -2.34 2.95 -43.48
N ALA A 59 -1.83 3.22 -42.27
CA ALA A 59 -2.08 2.40 -41.10
C ALA A 59 -2.05 3.22 -39.81
N PHE A 60 -2.74 2.72 -38.78
CA PHE A 60 -2.67 3.29 -37.43
C PHE A 60 -1.43 2.79 -36.68
N ASN A 61 -0.88 3.64 -35.82
CA ASN A 61 0.29 3.38 -34.98
C ASN A 61 -0.06 3.08 -33.53
N ALA A 62 -1.27 3.42 -33.08
CA ALA A 62 -1.65 3.29 -31.68
C ALA A 62 -3.07 2.77 -31.50
N TYR A 63 -3.30 2.06 -30.40
CA TYR A 63 -4.61 1.52 -30.03
C TYR A 63 -4.99 1.78 -28.57
N GLY A 64 -6.23 2.22 -28.35
CA GLY A 64 -6.93 2.25 -27.07
C GLY A 64 -6.55 3.35 -26.08
N LEU A 65 -7.09 3.27 -24.87
CA LEU A 65 -7.03 4.34 -23.86
C LEU A 65 -5.59 4.76 -23.49
N MET A 66 -4.65 3.82 -23.53
CA MET A 66 -3.22 4.05 -23.30
C MET A 66 -2.39 3.82 -24.58
N GLN A 67 -3.01 4.08 -25.76
CA GLN A 67 -2.33 4.21 -27.06
C GLN A 67 -1.18 3.21 -27.30
N VAL A 68 -1.45 1.91 -27.09
CA VAL A 68 -0.47 0.82 -27.28
C VAL A 68 0.11 0.87 -28.68
N ASP A 69 1.43 0.91 -28.81
CA ASP A 69 2.14 1.03 -30.09
C ASP A 69 2.00 -0.26 -30.92
N VAL A 70 1.22 -0.16 -32.00
CA VAL A 70 0.98 -1.24 -32.97
C VAL A 70 1.87 -1.12 -34.20
N ASN A 71 2.73 -0.10 -34.30
CA ASN A 71 3.61 0.09 -35.43
C ASN A 71 4.65 -1.06 -35.47
N PRO A 72 4.75 -1.85 -36.55
CA PRO A 72 5.72 -2.93 -36.67
C PRO A 72 7.17 -2.45 -36.70
N ASN A 73 7.40 -1.16 -37.01
CA ASN A 73 8.72 -0.52 -36.90
C ASN A 73 8.97 0.11 -35.52
N GLY A 74 7.99 0.02 -34.61
CA GLY A 74 8.04 0.46 -33.22
C GLY A 74 7.83 -0.73 -32.27
N GLY A 75 6.82 -0.66 -31.40
CA GLY A 75 6.47 -1.71 -30.44
C GLY A 75 5.82 -2.96 -31.05
N GLY A 76 5.14 -2.82 -32.20
CA GLY A 76 4.58 -3.94 -32.96
C GLY A 76 3.56 -4.80 -32.20
N HIS A 77 2.90 -4.24 -31.19
CA HIS A 77 1.97 -4.99 -30.35
C HIS A 77 0.68 -5.30 -31.09
N THR A 78 0.12 -6.50 -30.85
CA THR A 78 -1.24 -6.84 -31.31
C THR A 78 -2.25 -6.44 -30.24
N PRO A 79 -3.23 -5.57 -30.52
CA PRO A 79 -4.24 -5.16 -29.54
C PRO A 79 -4.99 -6.33 -28.90
N GLN A 80 -5.20 -6.25 -27.58
CA GLN A 80 -6.01 -7.18 -26.81
C GLN A 80 -7.25 -6.49 -26.26
N GLY A 81 -8.39 -7.17 -26.32
CA GLY A 81 -9.68 -6.66 -25.88
C GLY A 81 -10.20 -5.46 -26.69
N GLY A 82 -11.30 -4.87 -26.18
CA GLY A 82 -11.80 -3.59 -26.68
C GLY A 82 -10.96 -2.42 -26.19
N TRP A 83 -10.94 -1.32 -26.95
CA TRP A 83 -10.07 -0.16 -26.72
C TRP A 83 -10.22 0.53 -25.36
N ASP A 84 -11.37 0.36 -24.69
CA ASP A 84 -11.66 0.85 -23.33
C ASP A 84 -11.88 -0.29 -22.31
N SER A 85 -11.54 -1.52 -22.67
CA SER A 85 -11.74 -2.71 -21.85
C SER A 85 -10.68 -2.87 -20.76
N GLU A 86 -11.01 -3.67 -19.74
CA GLU A 86 -10.04 -4.04 -18.70
C GLU A 86 -8.88 -4.86 -19.27
N GLU A 87 -9.14 -5.70 -20.27
CA GLU A 87 -8.13 -6.49 -20.99
C GLU A 87 -7.12 -5.59 -21.71
N HIS A 88 -7.60 -4.55 -22.41
CA HIS A 88 -6.72 -3.56 -23.03
C HIS A 88 -5.87 -2.81 -21.99
N LEU A 89 -6.50 -2.37 -20.89
CA LEU A 89 -5.76 -1.69 -19.81
C LEU A 89 -4.74 -2.63 -19.15
N CYS A 90 -5.04 -3.92 -19.02
CA CYS A 90 -4.09 -4.94 -18.57
C CYS A 90 -2.88 -5.02 -19.51
N GLN A 91 -3.12 -5.17 -20.82
CA GLN A 91 -2.05 -5.23 -21.82
C GLN A 91 -1.15 -3.98 -21.78
N ALA A 92 -1.76 -2.79 -21.80
CA ALA A 92 -1.02 -1.54 -21.79
C ALA A 92 -0.19 -1.37 -20.50
N THR A 93 -0.75 -1.76 -19.35
CA THR A 93 -0.06 -1.71 -18.06
C THR A 93 1.07 -2.73 -17.98
N GLU A 94 0.91 -3.91 -18.58
CA GLU A 94 1.97 -4.91 -18.68
C GLU A 94 3.16 -4.41 -19.52
N ILE A 95 2.90 -3.72 -20.63
CA ILE A 95 3.94 -3.07 -21.44
C ILE A 95 4.64 -1.96 -20.63
N LEU A 96 3.89 -1.14 -19.90
CA LEU A 96 4.46 -0.12 -19.00
C LEU A 96 5.37 -0.75 -17.94
N VAL A 97 4.92 -1.83 -17.30
CA VAL A 97 5.71 -2.57 -16.30
C VAL A 97 6.98 -3.15 -16.93
N HIS A 98 6.90 -3.70 -18.14
CA HIS A 98 8.07 -4.17 -18.89
C HIS A 98 9.12 -3.07 -19.04
N PHE A 99 8.73 -1.87 -19.46
CA PHE A 99 9.65 -0.73 -19.62
C PHE A 99 10.20 -0.21 -18.29
N ILE A 100 9.39 -0.17 -17.24
CA ILE A 100 9.85 0.18 -15.89
C ILE A 100 10.94 -0.80 -15.43
N ASN A 101 10.71 -2.11 -15.57
CA ASN A 101 11.68 -3.13 -15.19
C ASN A 101 12.97 -3.03 -16.01
N LYS A 102 12.86 -2.78 -17.31
CA LYS A 102 14.02 -2.58 -18.18
C LYS A 102 14.88 -1.39 -17.75
N ILE A 103 14.24 -0.31 -17.29
CA ILE A 103 14.94 0.86 -16.75
C ILE A 103 15.57 0.56 -15.40
N HIS A 104 14.90 -0.22 -14.54
CA HIS A 104 15.49 -0.69 -13.27
C HIS A 104 16.78 -1.49 -13.52
N GLU A 105 16.76 -2.43 -14.47
CA GLU A 105 17.93 -3.26 -14.81
C GLU A 105 19.06 -2.44 -15.44
N LYS A 106 18.73 -1.51 -16.32
CA LYS A 106 19.71 -0.69 -17.04
C LYS A 106 20.36 0.38 -16.15
N PHE A 107 19.61 0.90 -15.17
CA PHE A 107 20.05 1.99 -14.31
C PHE A 107 19.80 1.67 -12.82
N PRO A 108 20.52 0.67 -12.26
CA PRO A 108 20.31 0.23 -10.88
C PRO A 108 20.73 1.27 -9.84
N ASN A 109 21.53 2.27 -10.23
CA ASN A 109 21.98 3.36 -9.35
C ASN A 109 21.06 4.59 -9.38
N TRP A 110 20.01 4.58 -10.20
CA TRP A 110 19.02 5.66 -10.23
C TRP A 110 18.02 5.47 -9.10
N SER A 111 17.59 6.57 -8.49
CA SER A 111 16.53 6.51 -7.48
C SER A 111 15.25 5.92 -8.06
N ALA A 112 14.40 5.36 -7.21
CA ALA A 112 13.09 4.82 -7.61
C ALA A 112 12.24 5.83 -8.42
N GLU A 113 12.32 7.12 -8.10
CA GLU A 113 11.63 8.19 -8.84
C GLU A 113 12.23 8.39 -10.24
N GLN A 114 13.56 8.39 -10.37
CA GLN A 114 14.24 8.49 -11.66
C GLN A 114 13.94 7.28 -12.53
N GLN A 115 13.95 6.10 -11.92
CA GLN A 115 13.58 4.84 -12.54
C GLN A 115 12.12 4.84 -13.02
N LEU A 116 11.18 5.37 -12.24
CA LEU A 116 9.80 5.57 -12.69
C LEU A 116 9.74 6.44 -13.95
N LYS A 117 10.35 7.62 -13.85
CA LYS A 117 10.30 8.63 -14.91
C LYS A 117 10.93 8.08 -16.19
N GLY A 118 12.03 7.35 -16.06
CA GLY A 118 12.65 6.63 -17.16
C GLY A 118 11.74 5.56 -17.76
N GLY A 119 11.03 4.79 -16.93
CA GLY A 119 10.07 3.77 -17.39
C GLY A 119 8.89 4.35 -18.16
N ILE A 120 8.27 5.42 -17.65
CA ILE A 120 7.18 6.15 -18.34
C ILE A 120 7.69 6.75 -19.65
N ALA A 121 8.89 7.33 -19.63
CA ALA A 121 9.51 7.89 -20.83
C ALA A 121 9.78 6.80 -21.88
N ALA A 122 10.24 5.62 -21.45
CA ALA A 122 10.48 4.48 -22.32
C ALA A 122 9.21 3.89 -22.90
N TYR A 123 8.16 3.78 -22.09
CA TYR A 123 6.82 3.43 -22.54
C TYR A 123 6.34 4.33 -23.69
N ASN A 124 6.52 5.65 -23.57
CA ASN A 124 6.09 6.61 -24.58
C ASN A 124 7.01 6.68 -25.83
N MET A 125 8.28 6.28 -25.73
CA MET A 125 9.27 6.47 -26.82
C MET A 125 9.65 5.20 -27.58
N GLY A 126 9.35 4.01 -27.03
CA GLY A 126 9.76 2.73 -27.59
C GLY A 126 11.26 2.42 -27.42
N ASP A 127 11.62 1.18 -27.73
CA ASP A 127 13.00 0.69 -27.63
C ASP A 127 13.88 1.23 -28.76
N GLY A 128 14.70 2.25 -28.49
CA GLY A 128 15.72 2.67 -29.46
C GLY A 128 16.28 4.08 -29.34
N LYS A 129 15.71 4.96 -28.51
CA LYS A 129 16.22 6.34 -28.37
C LYS A 129 17.18 6.45 -27.18
N HIS A 130 18.34 7.06 -27.40
CA HIS A 130 19.45 7.08 -26.45
C HIS A 130 19.13 7.87 -25.17
N TYR A 131 18.77 7.18 -24.08
CA TYR A 131 18.72 7.75 -22.72
C TYR A 131 20.15 8.07 -22.24
N LYS A 132 20.68 9.26 -22.59
CA LYS A 132 22.07 9.62 -22.27
C LYS A 132 22.24 10.29 -20.90
N LYS A 133 21.24 11.02 -20.36
CA LYS A 133 21.32 11.71 -19.05
C LYS A 133 19.92 11.94 -18.41
N PRO A 134 19.80 12.12 -17.07
CA PRO A 134 18.52 12.16 -16.35
C PRO A 134 17.69 13.46 -16.42
N LEU A 135 17.92 14.40 -17.36
CA LEU A 135 17.36 15.77 -17.21
C LEU A 135 16.80 16.48 -18.44
N ASP A 136 16.64 15.84 -19.60
CA ASP A 136 16.08 16.51 -20.79
C ASP A 136 14.58 16.22 -21.04
N ILE A 137 13.81 15.81 -20.02
CA ILE A 137 12.35 15.65 -20.13
C ILE A 137 11.68 16.85 -19.47
N ASP A 138 11.22 17.79 -20.31
CA ASP A 138 10.47 18.97 -19.90
C ASP A 138 9.04 18.59 -19.47
N PHE A 139 8.74 18.80 -18.18
CA PHE A 139 7.42 18.60 -17.56
C PHE A 139 6.65 19.92 -17.34
N SER A 140 7.08 21.04 -17.94
CA SER A 140 6.48 22.38 -17.73
C SER A 140 4.99 22.49 -18.10
N VAL A 141 4.41 21.47 -18.75
CA VAL A 141 2.97 21.40 -19.06
C VAL A 141 2.14 20.81 -17.90
N CYS A 142 2.76 20.18 -16.89
CA CYS A 142 2.08 19.72 -15.68
C CYS A 142 1.93 20.81 -14.60
N SER A 143 2.64 21.92 -14.73
CA SER A 143 2.62 23.05 -13.79
C SER A 143 1.77 24.24 -14.25
N GLY A 144 1.10 24.14 -15.40
CA GLY A 144 0.51 25.27 -16.11
C GLY A 144 -1.02 25.32 -16.13
N SER A 145 -1.70 25.08 -15.01
CA SER A 145 -3.06 25.60 -14.78
C SER A 145 -3.50 25.28 -13.36
N THR A 146 -3.53 26.31 -12.52
CA THR A 146 -4.18 26.34 -11.21
C THR A 146 -5.68 26.08 -11.37
N TYR A 147 -6.12 24.82 -11.41
CA TYR A 147 -7.52 24.44 -11.20
C TYR A 147 -7.61 23.14 -10.41
N SER A 148 -8.42 23.24 -9.36
CA SER A 148 -8.64 22.32 -8.27
C SER A 148 -9.11 20.93 -8.74
N PHE A 149 -8.17 20.00 -8.88
CA PHE A 149 -8.41 18.57 -8.63
C PHE A 149 -7.58 18.16 -7.42
N TYR A 150 -7.83 18.83 -6.30
CA TYR A 150 -7.49 18.31 -4.99
C TYR A 150 -8.47 17.17 -4.66
N PHE A 151 -8.20 15.98 -5.18
CA PHE A 151 -8.30 14.83 -4.29
C PHE A 151 -7.06 14.94 -3.40
N GLU A 152 -7.26 15.29 -2.11
CA GLU A 152 -6.21 15.18 -1.11
C GLU A 152 -5.80 13.70 -1.00
N ILE A 153 -4.84 13.32 -1.83
CA ILE A 153 -3.96 12.19 -1.60
C ILE A 153 -2.67 12.83 -1.12
N SER A 154 -2.52 12.91 0.21
CA SER A 154 -1.23 13.14 0.85
C SER A 154 -0.21 12.22 0.20
N ILE A 155 0.85 12.80 -0.37
CA ILE A 155 2.05 12.08 -0.77
C ILE A 155 2.69 11.55 0.52
N PRO A 156 2.82 10.23 0.75
CA PRO A 156 3.92 9.73 1.54
C PRO A 156 5.12 9.62 0.59
N SER A 157 6.19 10.34 0.91
CA SER A 157 7.50 10.11 0.32
C SER A 157 7.87 8.63 0.45
N GLY A 158 8.17 7.98 -0.68
CA GLY A 158 8.83 6.66 -0.67
C GLY A 158 8.33 5.71 -1.76
N ARG A 159 9.06 5.67 -2.88
CA ARG A 159 8.96 4.59 -3.86
C ARG A 159 10.10 3.60 -3.60
N PRO A 160 9.88 2.28 -3.51
CA PRO A 160 10.97 1.31 -3.54
C PRO A 160 11.37 1.05 -5.00
N GLU A 161 12.67 1.10 -5.27
CA GLU A 161 13.31 0.44 -6.41
C GLU A 161 13.01 -1.06 -6.33
N SER A 162 12.90 -1.72 -7.49
CA SER A 162 13.07 -3.17 -7.52
C SER A 162 13.28 -3.74 -8.91
N GLY A 163 14.55 -3.92 -9.30
CA GLY A 163 15.07 -5.28 -9.50
C GLY A 163 15.56 -5.84 -8.15
N THR A 164 14.69 -5.76 -7.13
CA THR A 164 14.87 -6.15 -5.74
C THR A 164 13.48 -6.32 -5.18
N ARG A 165 12.76 -7.36 -5.66
CA ARG A 165 11.52 -7.90 -5.11
C ARG A 165 10.88 -6.92 -4.12
N LYS A 166 10.12 -5.92 -4.60
CA LYS A 166 9.51 -4.82 -3.81
C LYS A 166 9.42 -5.27 -2.37
N MET A 167 10.37 -4.87 -1.51
CA MET A 167 10.44 -5.47 -0.18
C MET A 167 9.18 -5.02 0.55
N GLY A 168 8.15 -5.86 0.50
CA GLY A 168 7.03 -5.80 1.39
C GLY A 168 7.58 -5.60 2.79
N TYR A 169 6.81 -4.96 3.66
CA TYR A 169 7.32 -4.57 4.97
C TYR A 169 7.91 -5.71 5.78
N GLY A 170 7.58 -6.95 5.41
CA GLY A 170 8.21 -8.21 5.72
C GLY A 170 7.20 -9.30 5.35
N ASP A 171 7.63 -10.54 5.16
CA ASP A 171 6.67 -11.64 5.08
C ASP A 171 6.28 -12.06 6.51
N ILE A 172 5.05 -11.78 6.94
CA ILE A 172 4.60 -12.06 8.30
C ILE A 172 4.70 -13.55 8.68
N MET A 173 4.65 -14.45 7.68
CA MET A 173 4.81 -15.88 7.87
C MET A 173 6.26 -16.30 8.13
N LYS A 174 7.23 -15.43 7.87
CA LYS A 174 8.66 -15.65 8.12
C LYS A 174 9.19 -14.92 9.34
N VAL A 175 8.39 -14.07 9.96
CA VAL A 175 8.78 -13.39 11.21
C VAL A 175 8.79 -14.40 12.36
N GLU A 176 9.95 -14.54 13.00
CA GLU A 176 10.09 -15.40 14.17
C GLU A 176 9.30 -14.85 15.36
N THR A 177 8.65 -15.72 16.12
CA THR A 177 7.87 -15.32 17.29
C THR A 177 7.85 -16.39 18.39
N SER A 178 7.94 -15.94 19.64
CA SER A 178 7.65 -16.76 20.82
C SER A 178 6.17 -16.76 21.21
N GLY A 179 5.34 -15.88 20.63
CA GLY A 179 3.94 -15.67 20.97
C GLY A 179 3.70 -14.97 22.31
N ALA A 180 2.51 -15.15 22.87
CA ALA A 180 2.09 -14.46 24.08
C ALA A 180 2.85 -14.90 25.35
N SER A 181 3.20 -13.96 26.20
CA SER A 181 3.64 -14.24 27.57
C SER A 181 2.53 -14.89 28.40
N VAL A 182 2.92 -15.44 29.56
CA VAL A 182 1.97 -15.92 30.57
C VAL A 182 0.99 -14.81 30.98
N ARG A 183 1.47 -13.57 31.13
CA ARG A 183 0.64 -12.43 31.56
C ARG A 183 -0.46 -12.13 30.55
N THR A 184 -0.14 -12.12 29.27
CA THR A 184 -1.12 -11.88 28.20
C THR A 184 -2.07 -13.07 28.07
N ALA A 185 -1.57 -14.30 28.12
CA ALA A 185 -2.41 -15.50 28.05
C ALA A 185 -3.44 -15.60 29.19
N GLN A 186 -3.08 -15.12 30.38
CA GLN A 186 -3.98 -15.09 31.54
C GLN A 186 -5.20 -14.17 31.37
N GLN A 187 -5.16 -13.20 30.46
CA GLN A 187 -6.33 -12.34 30.16
C GLN A 187 -7.52 -13.17 29.63
N ASP A 188 -7.22 -14.22 28.87
CA ASP A 188 -8.20 -15.19 28.36
C ASP A 188 -8.27 -16.46 29.24
N LYS A 189 -7.69 -16.42 30.46
CA LYS A 189 -7.62 -17.53 31.42
C LYS A 189 -6.99 -18.81 30.85
N LEU A 190 -6.05 -18.65 29.92
CA LEU A 190 -5.36 -19.78 29.29
C LEU A 190 -4.30 -20.35 30.25
N THR A 191 -4.19 -21.68 30.28
CA THR A 191 -3.19 -22.41 31.08
C THR A 191 -1.84 -22.55 30.37
N GLN A 192 -1.81 -22.26 29.07
CA GLN A 192 -0.61 -22.30 28.23
C GLN A 192 -0.25 -20.89 27.74
N SER A 193 1.04 -20.67 27.47
CA SER A 193 1.57 -19.43 26.87
C SER A 193 2.22 -19.73 25.51
N GLY A 194 2.84 -18.72 24.93
CA GLY A 194 3.53 -18.74 23.65
C GLY A 194 2.59 -18.73 22.45
N VAL A 195 3.10 -19.19 21.29
CA VAL A 195 2.36 -19.21 20.01
C VAL A 195 0.98 -19.90 20.12
N PRO A 196 0.81 -21.05 20.81
CA PRO A 196 -0.52 -21.67 20.96
C PRO A 196 -1.54 -20.77 21.67
N ALA A 197 -1.09 -19.96 22.64
CA ALA A 197 -1.96 -19.02 23.34
C ALA A 197 -2.39 -17.88 22.42
N SER A 198 -1.46 -17.26 21.69
CA SER A 198 -1.74 -16.25 20.66
C SER A 198 -2.74 -16.74 19.62
N HIS A 199 -2.54 -17.95 19.09
CA HIS A 199 -3.47 -18.57 18.14
C HIS A 199 -4.87 -18.76 18.74
N THR A 200 -4.95 -19.17 20.01
CA THR A 200 -6.22 -19.34 20.71
C THR A 200 -6.96 -18.01 20.85
N MET A 201 -6.25 -16.95 21.27
CA MET A 201 -6.81 -15.61 21.40
C MET A 201 -7.28 -15.04 20.04
N ALA A 202 -6.48 -15.20 18.97
CA ALA A 202 -6.88 -14.81 17.62
C ALA A 202 -8.14 -15.56 17.16
N LYS A 203 -8.22 -16.86 17.42
CA LYS A 203 -9.40 -17.69 17.12
C LYS A 203 -10.64 -17.21 17.88
N THR A 204 -10.50 -16.88 19.16
CA THR A 204 -11.59 -16.32 19.98
C THR A 204 -12.13 -15.01 19.39
N ASP A 205 -11.24 -14.19 18.82
CA ASP A 205 -11.63 -12.90 18.23
C ASP A 205 -12.13 -13.01 16.78
N ALA A 206 -11.85 -14.13 16.09
CA ALA A 206 -12.10 -14.29 14.65
C ALA A 206 -13.57 -14.05 14.25
N GLY A 207 -14.52 -14.56 15.03
CA GLY A 207 -15.95 -14.36 14.75
C GLY A 207 -16.36 -12.88 14.81
N ARG A 208 -15.78 -12.10 15.73
CA ARG A 208 -15.98 -10.64 15.78
C ARG A 208 -15.19 -9.92 14.68
N MET A 209 -14.03 -10.44 14.29
CA MET A 209 -13.18 -9.82 13.27
C MET A 209 -13.84 -9.80 11.88
N GLU A 210 -14.70 -10.78 11.59
CA GLU A 210 -15.38 -10.90 10.29
C GLU A 210 -16.08 -9.61 9.84
N LYS A 211 -16.73 -8.90 10.78
CA LYS A 211 -17.45 -7.65 10.49
C LYS A 211 -16.57 -6.54 9.90
N TYR A 212 -15.25 -6.66 10.05
CA TYR A 212 -14.26 -5.68 9.60
C TYR A 212 -13.42 -6.17 8.42
N ARG A 213 -13.63 -7.40 7.94
CA ARG A 213 -12.77 -8.05 6.93
C ARG A 213 -12.56 -7.19 5.70
N GLU A 214 -13.64 -6.66 5.12
CA GLU A 214 -13.58 -5.85 3.91
C GLU A 214 -12.74 -4.58 4.12
N LYS A 215 -12.99 -3.84 5.20
CA LYS A 215 -12.24 -2.62 5.55
C LYS A 215 -10.77 -2.93 5.82
N ILE A 216 -10.48 -3.99 6.58
CA ILE A 216 -9.12 -4.44 6.90
C ILE A 216 -8.37 -4.81 5.61
N THR A 217 -9.01 -5.57 4.71
CA THR A 217 -8.40 -5.99 3.44
C THR A 217 -8.10 -4.78 2.56
N LYS A 218 -9.07 -3.88 2.42
CA LYS A 218 -8.93 -2.65 1.64
C LYS A 218 -7.81 -1.75 2.17
N VAL A 219 -7.73 -1.56 3.48
CA VAL A 219 -6.66 -0.77 4.12
C VAL A 219 -5.31 -1.48 3.99
N GLY A 220 -5.24 -2.80 4.20
CA GLY A 220 -4.03 -3.58 4.00
C GLY A 220 -3.46 -3.41 2.59
N HIS A 221 -4.31 -3.56 1.57
CA HIS A 221 -3.91 -3.35 0.18
C HIS A 221 -3.46 -1.89 -0.07
N LYS A 222 -4.22 -0.91 0.42
CA LYS A 222 -3.92 0.51 0.26
C LYS A 222 -2.52 0.89 0.78
N TYR A 223 -2.11 0.32 1.93
CA TYR A 223 -0.84 0.66 2.56
C TYR A 223 0.27 -0.37 2.31
N GLY A 224 0.00 -1.46 1.59
CA GLY A 224 0.97 -2.54 1.36
C GLY A 224 1.29 -3.36 2.63
N ILE A 225 0.34 -3.44 3.57
CA ILE A 225 0.44 -4.19 4.82
C ILE A 225 -0.43 -5.44 4.70
N ASP A 226 0.09 -6.59 5.13
CA ASP A 226 -0.70 -7.82 5.13
C ASP A 226 -1.99 -7.64 5.96
N PRO A 227 -3.19 -7.85 5.38
CA PRO A 227 -4.45 -7.73 6.12
C PRO A 227 -4.48 -8.54 7.42
N ALA A 228 -3.76 -9.68 7.46
CA ALA A 228 -3.67 -10.50 8.66
C ALA A 228 -2.91 -9.82 9.80
N LEU A 229 -1.94 -8.94 9.49
CA LEU A 229 -1.25 -8.13 10.49
C LEU A 229 -2.16 -7.06 11.09
N ILE A 230 -2.96 -6.39 10.25
CA ILE A 230 -3.94 -5.41 10.75
C ILE A 230 -4.97 -6.11 11.65
N ALA A 231 -5.51 -7.25 11.22
CA ALA A 231 -6.41 -8.06 12.05
C ALA A 231 -5.76 -8.48 13.38
N ALA A 232 -4.49 -8.85 13.37
CA ALA A 232 -3.76 -9.21 14.59
C ALA A 232 -3.57 -8.05 15.57
N ILE A 233 -3.24 -6.86 15.07
CA ILE A 233 -3.16 -5.64 15.90
C ILE A 233 -4.54 -5.35 16.49
N ILE A 234 -5.61 -5.38 15.70
CA ILE A 234 -6.98 -5.19 16.22
C ILE A 234 -7.34 -6.21 17.31
N SER A 235 -6.96 -7.49 17.11
CA SER A 235 -7.17 -8.54 18.10
C SER A 235 -6.40 -8.26 19.38
N ARG A 236 -5.14 -7.81 19.30
CA ARG A 236 -4.32 -7.48 20.47
C ARG A 236 -4.84 -6.24 21.20
N GLU A 237 -5.19 -5.19 20.46
CA GLU A 237 -5.52 -3.88 21.01
C GLU A 237 -6.92 -3.81 21.61
N SER A 238 -7.92 -4.39 20.93
CA SER A 238 -9.32 -4.18 21.30
C SER A 238 -10.16 -5.44 21.35
N ARG A 239 -9.56 -6.62 21.11
CA ARG A 239 -10.27 -7.89 20.97
C ARG A 239 -11.40 -7.79 19.94
N ALA A 240 -11.11 -7.13 18.81
CA ALA A 240 -12.08 -6.74 17.78
C ALA A 240 -13.24 -5.85 18.28
N GLY A 241 -12.89 -4.89 19.15
CA GLY A 241 -13.80 -3.93 19.76
C GLY A 241 -14.50 -4.40 21.04
N ASN A 242 -14.30 -5.64 21.47
CA ASN A 242 -15.06 -6.24 22.58
C ASN A 242 -14.73 -5.65 23.97
N VAL A 243 -13.60 -4.97 24.12
CA VAL A 243 -13.19 -4.34 25.39
C VAL A 243 -13.26 -2.81 25.35
N LEU A 244 -13.81 -2.24 24.28
CA LEU A 244 -13.93 -0.78 24.11
C LEU A 244 -15.23 -0.25 24.72
N HIS A 245 -15.18 1.00 25.18
CA HIS A 245 -16.33 1.77 25.64
C HIS A 245 -16.62 2.88 24.62
N ASP A 246 -17.61 2.66 23.74
CA ASP A 246 -17.94 3.57 22.64
C ASP A 246 -16.73 3.96 21.78
N GLY A 247 -15.86 2.98 21.53
CA GLY A 247 -14.62 3.16 20.76
C GLY A 247 -13.40 3.58 21.59
N TRP A 248 -13.60 3.98 22.84
CA TRP A 248 -12.51 4.40 23.73
C TRP A 248 -11.95 3.23 24.52
N GLY A 249 -10.64 3.24 24.73
CA GLY A 249 -9.93 2.31 25.61
C GLY A 249 -8.79 2.98 26.35
N ASP A 250 -8.11 2.20 27.20
CA ASP A 250 -7.05 2.64 28.10
C ASP A 250 -7.46 3.85 28.97
N TYR A 251 -8.43 3.64 29.88
CA TYR A 251 -8.87 4.69 30.79
C TYR A 251 -7.78 5.00 31.83
N ASP A 252 -7.27 6.22 31.82
CA ASP A 252 -6.34 6.71 32.83
C ASP A 252 -7.10 7.34 34.00
N GLN A 253 -7.09 6.67 35.14
CA GLN A 253 -7.74 7.15 36.37
C GLN A 253 -7.18 8.48 36.88
N LYS A 254 -5.88 8.73 36.71
CA LYS A 254 -5.25 9.98 37.15
C LYS A 254 -5.66 11.14 36.26
N ARG A 255 -5.84 10.87 34.96
CA ARG A 255 -6.27 11.87 33.98
C ARG A 255 -7.79 12.05 33.92
N GLY A 256 -8.55 11.05 34.39
CA GLY A 256 -10.00 11.02 34.27
C GLY A 256 -10.48 10.94 32.81
N ALA A 257 -9.68 10.34 31.92
CA ALA A 257 -9.94 10.31 30.48
C ALA A 257 -9.34 9.07 29.83
N TYR A 258 -9.91 8.68 28.69
CA TYR A 258 -9.38 7.61 27.85
C TYR A 258 -8.15 8.08 27.04
N ASN A 259 -7.19 7.18 26.85
CA ASN A 259 -5.98 7.44 26.10
C ASN A 259 -6.04 6.98 24.65
N ALA A 260 -6.89 6.01 24.32
CA ALA A 260 -6.83 5.36 23.03
C ALA A 260 -8.18 5.31 22.31
N TRP A 261 -8.14 5.50 20.98
CA TRP A 261 -9.32 5.52 20.12
C TRP A 261 -9.32 4.34 19.13
N GLY A 262 -10.48 3.71 19.00
CA GLY A 262 -10.83 2.78 17.93
C GLY A 262 -10.17 1.41 17.95
N LEU A 263 -10.47 0.60 16.92
CA LEU A 263 -10.11 -0.82 16.84
C LEU A 263 -8.62 -1.13 17.04
N MET A 264 -7.75 -0.29 16.49
CA MET A 264 -6.29 -0.36 16.63
C MET A 264 -5.71 0.58 17.70
N GLN A 265 -6.55 1.17 18.55
CA GLN A 265 -6.16 1.94 19.74
C GLN A 265 -5.10 3.03 19.47
N VAL A 266 -5.43 3.98 18.58
CA VAL A 266 -4.57 5.14 18.33
C VAL A 266 -4.48 5.99 19.60
N ASP A 267 -3.27 6.21 20.09
CA ASP A 267 -3.01 6.96 21.32
C ASP A 267 -3.22 8.47 21.11
N VAL A 268 -4.28 9.00 21.72
CA VAL A 268 -4.64 10.42 21.73
C VAL A 268 -4.14 11.15 22.98
N ASN A 269 -3.46 10.45 23.89
CA ASN A 269 -2.89 11.07 25.09
C ASN A 269 -1.84 12.11 24.68
N PRO A 270 -1.99 13.40 25.05
CA PRO A 270 -1.01 14.43 24.70
C PRO A 270 0.38 14.21 25.32
N ASN A 271 0.47 13.40 26.38
CA ASN A 271 1.73 13.01 27.01
C ASN A 271 2.25 11.65 26.49
N GLY A 272 1.52 11.01 25.57
CA GLY A 272 1.87 9.77 24.89
C GLY A 272 2.04 10.01 23.39
N GLY A 273 1.23 9.35 22.56
CA GLY A 273 1.24 9.47 21.11
C GLY A 273 0.73 10.81 20.58
N GLY A 274 -0.15 11.50 21.32
CA GLY A 274 -0.61 12.86 21.01
C GLY A 274 -1.36 12.98 19.68
N HIS A 275 -1.92 11.90 19.15
CA HIS A 275 -2.63 11.92 17.88
C HIS A 275 -4.04 12.49 18.03
N THR A 276 -4.55 13.14 16.97
CA THR A 276 -5.97 13.47 16.85
C THR A 276 -6.69 12.29 16.22
N ALA A 277 -7.71 11.74 16.89
CA ALA A 277 -8.55 10.67 16.35
C ALA A 277 -9.23 11.08 15.03
N ARG A 278 -9.21 10.20 14.03
CA ARG A 278 -9.88 10.38 12.73
C ARG A 278 -10.95 9.31 12.52
N GLY A 279 -12.08 9.71 11.94
CA GLY A 279 -13.21 8.83 11.65
C GLY A 279 -13.89 8.19 12.87
N GLY A 280 -14.89 7.35 12.59
CA GLY A 280 -15.52 6.50 13.61
C GLY A 280 -14.57 5.42 14.11
N TRP A 281 -14.76 4.96 15.35
CA TRP A 281 -13.86 4.03 16.05
C TRP A 281 -13.62 2.69 15.32
N ASP A 282 -14.53 2.29 14.44
CA ASP A 282 -14.46 1.08 13.60
C ASP A 282 -14.54 1.38 12.09
N SER A 283 -14.30 2.63 11.70
CA SER A 283 -14.34 3.10 10.33
C SER A 283 -13.07 2.74 9.55
N GLU A 284 -13.17 2.74 8.22
CA GLU A 284 -12.01 2.60 7.34
C GLU A 284 -11.01 3.75 7.53
N GLU A 285 -11.49 4.97 7.82
CA GLU A 285 -10.66 6.14 8.10
C GLU A 285 -9.79 5.93 9.36
N HIS A 286 -10.37 5.37 10.42
CA HIS A 286 -9.62 5.00 11.63
C HIS A 286 -8.54 3.95 11.32
N LEU A 287 -8.91 2.89 10.58
CA LEU A 287 -7.96 1.85 10.19
C LEU A 287 -6.84 2.41 9.29
N CYS A 288 -7.16 3.35 8.40
CA CYS A 288 -6.16 4.09 7.61
C CYS A 288 -5.18 4.83 8.51
N GLN A 289 -5.68 5.63 9.46
CA GLN A 289 -4.83 6.39 10.39
C GLN A 289 -3.90 5.48 11.20
N ALA A 290 -4.43 4.42 11.79
CA ALA A 290 -3.62 3.49 12.58
C ALA A 290 -2.57 2.77 11.71
N THR A 291 -2.92 2.42 10.47
CA THR A 291 -1.98 1.79 9.54
C THR A 291 -0.90 2.78 9.06
N GLU A 292 -1.21 4.07 8.89
CA GLU A 292 -0.22 5.13 8.62
C GLU A 292 0.82 5.23 9.74
N ILE A 293 0.38 5.14 11.00
CA ILE A 293 1.26 5.13 12.18
C ILE A 293 2.16 3.88 12.16
N LEU A 294 1.62 2.71 11.84
CA LEU A 294 2.41 1.49 11.67
C LEU A 294 3.46 1.63 10.56
N VAL A 295 3.08 2.15 9.38
CA VAL A 295 4.00 2.40 8.25
C VAL A 295 5.11 3.38 8.66
N HIS A 296 4.76 4.44 9.40
CA HIS A 296 5.75 5.34 9.98
C HIS A 296 6.77 4.59 10.84
N PHE A 297 6.32 3.72 11.76
CA PHE A 297 7.23 2.93 12.58
C PHE A 297 8.06 1.93 11.78
N ILE A 298 7.52 1.33 10.72
CA ILE A 298 8.29 0.44 9.84
C ILE A 298 9.45 1.19 9.20
N ASN A 299 9.18 2.38 8.66
CA ASN A 299 10.21 3.20 8.04
C ASN A 299 11.25 3.68 9.06
N THR A 300 10.80 4.06 10.27
CA THR A 300 11.70 4.47 11.37
C THR A 300 12.61 3.31 11.80
N ILE A 301 12.08 2.10 11.97
CA ILE A 301 12.88 0.93 12.37
C ILE A 301 13.83 0.48 11.26
N ARG A 302 13.42 0.55 9.99
CA ARG A 302 14.31 0.32 8.83
C ARG A 302 15.52 1.26 8.85
N GLY A 303 15.28 2.55 9.09
CA GLY A 303 16.36 3.53 9.19
C GLY A 303 17.24 3.33 10.43
N LYS A 304 16.65 2.96 11.56
CA LYS A 304 17.35 2.74 12.84
C LYS A 304 18.20 1.46 12.84
N PHE A 305 17.74 0.40 12.16
CA PHE A 305 18.40 -0.90 12.11
C PHE A 305 18.51 -1.42 10.66
N PRO A 306 19.36 -0.78 9.82
CA PRO A 306 19.46 -1.13 8.40
C PRO A 306 20.09 -2.52 8.16
N THR A 307 20.75 -3.10 9.16
CA THR A 307 21.37 -4.44 9.08
C THR A 307 20.42 -5.57 9.45
N TRP A 308 19.24 -5.26 10.00
CA TRP A 308 18.21 -6.26 10.28
C TRP A 308 17.56 -6.74 8.97
N SER A 309 17.10 -7.99 8.94
CA SER A 309 16.26 -8.46 7.84
C SER A 309 14.93 -7.70 7.79
N ALA A 310 14.22 -7.77 6.66
CA ALA A 310 12.89 -7.16 6.52
C ALA A 310 11.92 -7.70 7.58
N GLU A 311 11.96 -9.00 7.88
CA GLU A 311 11.14 -9.64 8.92
C GLU A 311 11.48 -9.13 10.33
N GLN A 312 12.77 -8.95 10.64
CA GLN A 312 13.21 -8.39 11.91
C GLN A 312 12.78 -6.92 12.05
N GLN A 313 12.87 -6.14 10.98
CA GLN A 313 12.41 -4.76 10.93
C GLN A 313 10.89 -4.67 11.11
N LEU A 314 10.12 -5.56 10.47
CA LEU A 314 8.67 -5.64 10.66
C LEU A 314 8.33 -5.91 12.12
N LYS A 315 8.98 -6.89 12.74
CA LYS A 315 8.78 -7.20 14.16
C LYS A 315 9.11 -6.01 15.08
N GLY A 316 10.24 -5.35 14.83
CA GLY A 316 10.63 -4.13 15.55
C GLY A 316 9.61 -3.02 15.40
N ALA A 317 9.02 -2.85 14.21
CA ALA A 317 8.01 -1.84 13.97
C ALA A 317 6.69 -2.14 14.69
N ILE A 318 6.28 -3.40 14.75
CA ILE A 318 5.12 -3.83 15.53
C ILE A 318 5.36 -3.55 17.02
N ALA A 319 6.58 -3.80 17.53
CA ALA A 319 6.93 -3.44 18.91
C ALA A 319 6.90 -1.92 19.13
N ALA A 320 7.44 -1.14 18.19
CA ALA A 320 7.44 0.32 18.22
C ALA A 320 6.03 0.92 18.16
N TYR A 321 5.08 0.26 17.49
CA TYR A 321 3.67 0.68 17.50
C TYR A 321 3.10 0.76 18.92
N ASN A 322 3.52 -0.14 19.82
CA ASN A 322 3.06 -0.16 21.21
C ASN A 322 3.84 0.78 22.14
N MET A 323 5.16 0.84 22.01
CA MET A 323 6.03 1.50 23.02
C MET A 323 6.89 2.64 22.46
N GLY A 324 6.70 3.00 21.20
CA GLY A 324 7.56 3.95 20.48
C GLY A 324 8.91 3.35 20.05
N ASP A 325 9.47 3.90 18.99
CA ASP A 325 10.71 3.45 18.35
C ASP A 325 11.93 3.52 19.28
N ARG A 326 11.98 4.49 20.20
CA ARG A 326 13.09 4.69 21.15
C ARG A 326 13.35 3.48 22.04
N ASN A 327 12.29 2.71 22.34
CA ASN A 327 12.37 1.54 23.21
C ASN A 327 12.78 0.26 22.46
N VAL A 328 12.76 0.27 21.13
CA VAL A 328 13.36 -0.80 20.31
C VAL A 328 14.87 -0.57 20.24
N ARG A 329 15.66 -1.43 20.89
CA ARG A 329 17.13 -1.28 21.01
C ARG A 329 17.92 -2.42 20.36
N THR A 330 17.49 -3.66 20.54
CA THR A 330 18.10 -4.87 19.99
C THR A 330 17.02 -5.83 19.55
N TYR A 331 17.33 -6.76 18.64
CA TYR A 331 16.36 -7.73 18.16
C TYR A 331 16.02 -8.78 19.24
N ASP A 332 17.04 -9.27 19.95
CA ASP A 332 16.89 -10.28 21.01
C ASP A 332 16.00 -9.81 22.16
N ASN A 333 15.90 -8.50 22.37
CA ASN A 333 15.04 -7.90 23.39
C ASN A 333 14.06 -6.88 22.79
N VAL A 334 13.56 -7.16 21.58
CA VAL A 334 12.70 -6.24 20.80
C VAL A 334 11.44 -5.82 21.56
N ASP A 335 10.90 -6.70 22.40
CA ASP A 335 9.68 -6.46 23.19
C ASP A 335 9.96 -6.05 24.64
N GLY A 336 11.22 -5.90 25.05
CA GLY A 336 11.60 -5.75 26.47
C GLY A 336 10.93 -4.57 27.20
N GLY A 337 10.52 -3.54 26.48
CA GLY A 337 9.78 -2.38 27.01
C GLY A 337 8.27 -2.39 26.69
N SER A 338 7.77 -3.37 25.95
CA SER A 338 6.39 -3.42 25.46
C SER A 338 5.41 -3.91 26.53
N ALA A 339 4.11 -3.67 26.33
CA ALA A 339 3.06 -4.19 27.20
C ALA A 339 3.14 -5.73 27.30
N GLY A 340 3.34 -6.23 28.53
CA GLY A 340 3.51 -7.67 28.78
C GLY A 340 4.88 -8.25 28.40
N GLY A 341 5.78 -7.45 27.82
CA GLY A 341 7.08 -7.90 27.33
C GLY A 341 6.98 -8.82 26.12
N ASP A 342 5.88 -8.76 25.37
CA ASP A 342 5.54 -9.75 24.33
C ASP A 342 4.77 -9.17 23.13
N TYR A 343 4.64 -7.85 23.01
CA TYR A 343 3.66 -7.26 22.10
C TYR A 343 3.86 -7.72 20.65
N SER A 344 5.06 -7.55 20.10
CA SER A 344 5.33 -7.97 18.71
C SER A 344 5.31 -9.47 18.55
N ASN A 345 5.81 -10.23 19.53
CA ASN A 345 5.73 -11.69 19.50
C ASN A 345 4.27 -12.18 19.42
N ASP A 346 3.41 -11.72 20.32
CA ASP A 346 2.00 -12.10 20.31
C ASP A 346 1.29 -11.66 19.02
N VAL A 347 1.45 -10.41 18.60
CA VAL A 347 0.81 -9.90 17.37
C VAL A 347 1.25 -10.70 16.15
N VAL A 348 2.55 -11.00 16.00
CA VAL A 348 3.04 -11.83 14.88
C VAL A 348 2.39 -13.21 14.88
N ALA A 349 2.31 -13.87 16.04
CA ALA A 349 1.68 -15.19 16.13
C ALA A 349 0.17 -15.12 15.80
N ARG A 350 -0.54 -14.09 16.26
CA ARG A 350 -1.94 -13.86 15.88
C ARG A 350 -2.09 -13.63 14.37
N ALA A 351 -1.18 -12.87 13.76
CA ALA A 351 -1.20 -12.59 12.32
C ALA A 351 -1.00 -13.86 11.51
N GLN A 352 -0.05 -14.71 11.91
CA GLN A 352 0.17 -16.01 11.28
C GLN A 352 -1.08 -16.91 11.35
N TRP A 353 -1.83 -16.85 12.45
CA TRP A 353 -3.11 -17.54 12.58
C TRP A 353 -4.17 -16.95 11.63
N TYR A 354 -4.33 -15.62 11.60
CA TYR A 354 -5.29 -14.95 10.70
C TYR A 354 -4.99 -15.22 9.22
N LYS A 355 -3.71 -15.25 8.85
CA LYS A 355 -3.28 -15.59 7.49
C LYS A 355 -3.66 -17.01 7.10
N LYS A 356 -3.42 -17.96 8.01
CA LYS A 356 -3.61 -19.38 7.72
C LYS A 356 -5.06 -19.85 7.84
N TYR A 357 -5.83 -19.29 8.76
CA TYR A 357 -7.15 -19.80 9.12
C TYR A 357 -8.23 -18.70 9.20
N GLY A 358 -7.82 -17.45 9.28
CA GLY A 358 -8.73 -16.32 9.42
C GLY A 358 -9.20 -15.73 8.09
N GLY A 359 -8.70 -16.18 6.94
CA GLY A 359 -9.12 -15.72 5.62
C GLY A 359 -8.62 -14.31 5.24
N PHE A 360 -7.50 -13.88 5.82
CA PHE A 360 -6.86 -12.58 5.59
C PHE A 360 -5.56 -12.70 4.78
#